data_AF-A0A7X9AKS1-F1
#
_entry.id   AF-A0A7X9AKS1-F1
#
_cell.length_a   1.000
_cell.length_b   1.000
_cell.length_c   1.000
_cell.angle_alpha   90.00
_cell.angle_beta   90.00
_cell.angle_gamma   90.00
#
_symmetry.space_group_name_H-M   'P 1'
#
loop_
_entity.id
_entity.type
_entity.pdbx_description
1 polymer ?
#
loop_
_entity_poly.entity_id
_entity_poly.type
_entity_poly.pdbx_seq_one_letter_code
_entity_poly.pdbx_strand_id
1 'polypeptide(L)'
;MFPGKRNTMIIMLLLIAVIIVVLVFVNIVIPGLFTPKGSIVILEDPDGKGFTMDFTEWNSKNKCELSLNRGDVLQIEVKHKGGEISLAVSGKNGSEPYTGNDLRSGMFTVTVSESDDYIFRITGKSATGKVTVKNVGGIAG
;
A
#
# COMPACT_ATOMS: atom_id res chain seq x y z
N MET A 1 -53.70 37.71 -14.74
CA MET A 1 -54.43 37.15 -13.58
C MET A 1 -53.39 36.67 -12.58
N PHE A 2 -53.04 37.50 -11.60
CA PHE A 2 -52.00 37.18 -10.61
C PHE A 2 -52.55 36.16 -9.61
N PRO A 3 -51.84 35.05 -9.31
CA PRO A 3 -52.29 34.14 -8.26
C PRO A 3 -52.35 34.92 -6.93
N GLY A 4 -53.47 34.80 -6.22
CA GLY A 4 -53.66 35.46 -4.93
C GLY A 4 -52.54 35.10 -3.96
N LYS A 5 -52.11 36.07 -3.14
CA LYS A 5 -50.98 36.01 -2.20
C LYS A 5 -50.85 34.69 -1.40
N ARG A 6 -51.97 34.03 -1.09
CA ARG A 6 -52.01 32.72 -0.41
C ARG A 6 -51.50 31.56 -1.29
N ASN A 7 -51.84 31.53 -2.57
CA ASN A 7 -51.41 30.46 -3.49
C ASN A 7 -49.91 30.54 -3.79
N THR A 8 -49.37 31.76 -3.91
CA THR A 8 -47.94 32.00 -4.08
C THR A 8 -47.14 31.52 -2.86
N MET A 9 -47.67 31.72 -1.64
CA MET A 9 -47.03 31.28 -0.40
C MET A 9 -46.97 29.75 -0.28
N ILE A 10 -48.04 29.06 -0.68
CA ILE A 10 -48.09 27.59 -0.67
C ILE A 10 -47.10 27.00 -1.68
N ILE A 11 -47.04 27.54 -2.90
CA ILE A 11 -46.09 27.07 -3.94
C ILE A 11 -44.64 27.26 -3.47
N MET A 12 -44.34 28.39 -2.84
CA MET A 12 -43.00 28.66 -2.29
C MET A 12 -42.62 27.67 -1.19
N LEU A 13 -43.55 27.35 -0.28
CA LEU A 13 -43.33 26.36 0.78
C LEU A 13 -43.09 24.95 0.21
N LEU A 14 -43.83 24.56 -0.82
CA LEU A 14 -43.62 23.27 -1.50
C LEU A 14 -42.27 23.20 -2.21
N LEU A 15 -41.83 24.28 -2.87
CA LEU A 15 -40.51 24.35 -3.50
C LEU A 15 -39.39 24.25 -2.47
N ILE A 16 -39.51 24.93 -1.33
CA ILE A 16 -38.54 24.86 -0.23
C ILE A 16 -38.50 23.42 0.34
N ALA A 17 -39.65 22.78 0.56
CA ALA A 17 -39.70 21.41 1.04
C ALA A 17 -39.02 20.42 0.06
N VAL A 18 -39.24 20.58 -1.25
CA VAL A 18 -38.57 19.78 -2.28
C VAL A 18 -37.06 20.00 -2.27
N ILE A 19 -36.59 21.24 -2.14
CA ILE A 19 -35.16 21.55 -2.04
C ILE A 19 -34.54 20.90 -0.80
N ILE A 20 -35.21 20.95 0.35
CA ILE A 20 -34.74 20.32 1.59
C ILE A 20 -34.66 18.79 1.43
N VAL A 21 -35.67 18.17 0.81
CA VAL A 21 -35.66 16.72 0.54
C VAL A 21 -34.48 16.35 -0.37
N VAL A 22 -34.23 17.12 -1.43
CA VAL A 22 -33.08 16.88 -2.34
C VAL A 22 -31.75 17.05 -1.60
N LEU A 23 -31.59 18.08 -0.78
CA LEU A 23 -30.37 18.31 0.01
C LEU A 23 -30.10 17.17 1.01
N VAL A 24 -31.15 16.61 1.63
CA VAL A 24 -31.01 15.45 2.54
C VAL A 24 -30.60 14.19 1.77
N PHE A 25 -31.18 13.93 0.59
CA PHE A 25 -30.85 12.74 -0.22
C PHE A 25 -29.44 12.78 -0.82
N VAL A 26 -28.92 13.96 -1.19
CA VAL A 26 -27.56 14.11 -1.74
C VAL A 26 -26.47 13.70 -0.74
N ASN A 27 -26.74 13.78 0.57
CA ASN A 27 -25.76 13.46 1.62
C ASN A 27 -25.71 11.96 2.01
N ILE A 28 -26.57 11.09 1.47
CA ILE A 28 -26.68 9.69 1.93
C ILE A 28 -25.80 8.72 1.12
N VAL A 29 -25.19 9.13 0.01
CA VAL A 29 -24.60 8.19 -0.95
C VAL A 29 -23.08 8.31 -1.06
N ILE A 30 -22.30 8.06 0.00
CA ILE A 30 -20.99 7.39 -0.14
C ILE A 30 -20.64 6.54 1.09
N PRO A 31 -21.37 5.46 1.43
CA PRO A 31 -20.83 4.43 2.29
C PRO A 31 -19.89 3.55 1.47
N GLY A 32 -18.65 4.01 1.24
CA GLY A 32 -17.70 3.26 0.41
C GLY A 32 -16.21 3.61 0.55
N LEU A 33 -15.82 4.65 1.28
CA LEU A 33 -14.42 5.13 1.25
C LEU A 33 -13.54 4.68 2.43
N PHE A 34 -14.05 3.88 3.35
CA PHE A 34 -13.27 3.42 4.50
C PHE A 34 -13.10 1.90 4.47
N THR A 35 -12.44 1.37 3.43
CA THR A 35 -11.77 0.07 3.58
C THR A 35 -10.66 0.24 4.61
N PRO A 36 -10.69 -0.50 5.75
CA PRO A 36 -9.57 -0.53 6.67
C PRO A 36 -8.30 -0.88 5.89
N LYS A 37 -7.22 -0.12 6.05
CA LYS A 37 -5.96 -0.36 5.33
C LYS A 37 -5.20 -1.61 5.82
N GLY A 38 -5.78 -2.40 6.73
CA GLY A 38 -5.08 -3.42 7.50
C GLY A 38 -3.91 -2.83 8.29
N SER A 39 -2.94 -3.66 8.64
CA SER A 39 -1.74 -3.23 9.38
C SER A 39 -0.46 -3.83 8.79
N ILE A 40 0.65 -3.12 9.02
CA ILE A 40 2.00 -3.59 8.75
C ILE A 40 2.88 -3.23 9.95
N VAL A 41 3.71 -4.19 10.38
CA VAL A 41 4.75 -4.02 11.38
C VAL A 41 6.08 -4.26 10.69
N ILE A 42 6.98 -3.29 10.78
CA ILE A 42 8.33 -3.37 10.21
C ILE A 42 9.32 -3.42 11.37
N LEU A 43 10.16 -4.45 11.37
CA LEU A 43 11.25 -4.63 12.31
C LEU A 43 12.56 -4.61 11.53
N GLU A 44 13.34 -3.55 11.72
CA GLU A 44 14.68 -3.44 11.14
C GLU A 44 15.67 -4.24 11.98
N ASP A 45 16.65 -4.84 11.30
CA ASP A 45 17.77 -5.49 11.96
C ASP A 45 18.68 -4.42 12.60
N PRO A 46 19.05 -4.54 13.89
CA PRO A 46 19.88 -3.56 14.57
C PRO A 46 21.29 -3.41 13.97
N ASP A 47 21.79 -4.42 13.26
CA ASP A 47 23.06 -4.36 12.54
C ASP A 47 22.90 -3.75 11.13
N GLY A 48 21.68 -3.32 10.75
CA GLY A 48 21.39 -2.71 9.46
C GLY A 48 21.46 -3.68 8.28
N LYS A 49 21.45 -5.00 8.54
CA LYS A 49 21.63 -6.03 7.50
C LYS A 49 20.33 -6.59 6.94
N GLY A 50 19.18 -6.06 7.34
CA GLY A 50 17.91 -6.61 6.90
C GLY A 50 16.73 -6.01 7.63
N PHE A 51 15.56 -6.56 7.31
CA PHE A 51 14.31 -6.19 7.96
C PHE A 51 13.26 -7.29 7.77
N THR A 52 12.25 -7.25 8.62
CA THR A 52 11.05 -8.10 8.53
C THR A 52 9.81 -7.22 8.45
N MET A 53 8.93 -7.53 7.51
CA MET A 53 7.61 -6.92 7.35
C MET A 53 6.55 -7.98 7.65
N ASP A 54 5.76 -7.81 8.70
CA ASP A 54 4.59 -8.64 9.02
C ASP A 54 3.34 -7.81 8.76
N PHE A 55 2.40 -8.33 7.98
CA PHE A 55 1.21 -7.58 7.58
C PHE A 55 -0.05 -8.43 7.65
N THR A 56 -1.17 -7.77 8.01
CA THR A 56 -2.49 -8.37 8.17
C THR A 56 -3.54 -7.53 7.43
N GLU A 57 -4.23 -8.16 6.48
CA GLU A 57 -5.24 -7.54 5.59
C GLU A 57 -4.79 -6.20 4.97
N TRP A 58 -3.49 -6.06 4.76
CA TRP A 58 -2.88 -4.79 4.45
C TRP A 58 -3.11 -4.37 2.99
N ASN A 59 -3.58 -3.15 2.80
CA ASN A 59 -3.95 -2.61 1.49
C ASN A 59 -3.28 -1.24 1.26
N SER A 60 -1.95 -1.27 1.13
CA SER A 60 -1.16 -0.05 0.93
C SER A 60 0.23 -0.34 0.33
N LYS A 61 1.10 0.67 0.34
CA LYS A 61 2.49 0.59 -0.08
C LYS A 61 3.40 1.09 1.03
N ASN A 62 4.57 0.50 1.16
CA ASN A 62 5.61 0.96 2.08
C ASN A 62 6.99 0.74 1.46
N LYS A 63 8.03 1.33 2.05
CA LYS A 63 9.41 1.14 1.63
C LYS A 63 10.35 0.94 2.82
N CYS A 64 11.40 0.17 2.61
CA CYS A 64 12.59 0.10 3.47
C CYS A 64 13.83 0.41 2.63
N GLU A 65 14.90 0.86 3.27
CA GLU A 65 16.17 1.17 2.61
C GLU A 65 17.28 0.33 3.25
N LEU A 66 18.20 -0.22 2.44
CA LEU A 66 19.43 -0.86 2.92
C LEU A 66 20.60 -0.37 2.05
N SER A 67 21.69 0.03 2.69
CA SER A 67 22.96 0.29 2.00
C SER A 67 23.65 -1.05 1.70
N LEU A 68 23.90 -1.33 0.43
CA LEU A 68 24.46 -2.60 -0.03
C LEU A 68 25.72 -2.34 -0.85
N ASN A 69 26.64 -3.31 -0.82
CA ASN A 69 27.84 -3.28 -1.64
C ASN A 69 27.65 -4.12 -2.90
N ARG A 70 28.36 -3.77 -3.98
CA ARG A 70 28.42 -4.57 -5.20
C ARG A 70 28.73 -6.03 -4.86
N GLY A 71 27.89 -6.94 -5.38
CA GLY A 71 28.04 -8.37 -5.18
C GLY A 71 27.38 -8.91 -3.91
N ASP A 72 26.84 -8.06 -3.03
CA ASP A 72 26.05 -8.51 -1.89
C ASP A 72 24.85 -9.35 -2.36
N VAL A 73 24.59 -10.44 -1.62
CA VAL A 73 23.46 -11.33 -1.88
C VAL A 73 22.38 -11.09 -0.83
N LEU A 74 21.18 -10.79 -1.30
CA LEU A 74 19.98 -10.67 -0.50
C LEU A 74 19.24 -12.00 -0.49
N GLN A 75 19.00 -12.56 0.70
CA GLN A 75 18.04 -13.64 0.88
C GLN A 75 16.67 -13.02 1.20
N ILE A 76 15.65 -13.42 0.44
CA ILE A 76 14.28 -12.97 0.59
C ILE A 76 13.41 -14.18 0.89
N GLU A 77 12.75 -14.17 2.05
CA GLU A 77 11.76 -15.17 2.45
C GLU A 77 10.37 -14.56 2.46
N VAL A 78 9.42 -15.20 1.77
CA VAL A 78 8.02 -14.82 1.71
C VAL A 78 7.19 -15.91 2.39
N LYS A 79 6.32 -15.52 3.32
CA LYS A 79 5.26 -16.36 3.89
C LYS A 79 3.92 -15.73 3.53
N HIS A 80 3.36 -16.15 2.40
CA HIS A 80 2.06 -15.72 1.91
C HIS A 80 0.95 -16.48 2.63
N LYS A 81 -0.07 -15.77 3.12
CA LYS A 81 -1.30 -16.35 3.69
C LYS A 81 -2.56 -15.92 2.94
N GLY A 82 -2.60 -14.71 2.41
CA GLY A 82 -3.76 -14.19 1.68
C GLY A 82 -3.49 -12.85 1.01
N GLY A 83 -4.38 -12.46 0.08
CA GLY A 83 -4.23 -11.25 -0.74
C GLY A 83 -3.09 -11.33 -1.75
N GLU A 84 -2.64 -10.18 -2.23
CA GLU A 84 -1.48 -10.06 -3.15
C GLU A 84 -0.34 -9.32 -2.45
N ILE A 85 0.89 -9.83 -2.63
CA ILE A 85 2.13 -9.22 -2.14
C ILE A 85 3.00 -8.93 -3.37
N SER A 86 3.41 -7.68 -3.59
CA SER A 86 4.39 -7.33 -4.63
C SER A 86 5.62 -6.68 -4.00
N LEU A 87 6.81 -7.07 -4.45
CA LEU A 87 8.09 -6.53 -3.99
C LEU A 87 8.92 -6.06 -5.19
N ALA A 88 9.47 -4.86 -5.08
CA ALA A 88 10.49 -4.36 -5.99
C ALA A 88 11.73 -3.93 -5.19
N VAL A 89 12.90 -4.21 -5.73
CA VAL A 89 14.21 -3.84 -5.18
C VAL A 89 14.90 -2.99 -6.23
N SER A 90 15.24 -1.75 -5.88
CA SER A 90 15.82 -0.79 -6.82
C SER A 90 16.90 0.06 -6.16
N GLY A 91 18.07 0.18 -6.77
CA GLY A 91 19.10 1.15 -6.37
C GLY A 91 18.66 2.57 -6.71
N LYS A 92 19.10 3.56 -5.93
CA LYS A 92 18.91 4.99 -6.23
C LYS A 92 19.64 5.42 -7.51
N ASN A 93 20.68 4.69 -7.92
CA ASN A 93 21.42 4.91 -9.17
C ASN A 93 20.74 4.27 -10.41
N GLY A 94 19.65 3.53 -10.21
CA GLY A 94 18.79 3.04 -11.29
C GLY A 94 18.86 1.53 -11.56
N SER A 95 19.66 0.75 -10.83
CA SER A 95 19.58 -0.72 -10.92
C SER A 95 18.25 -1.23 -10.37
N GLU A 96 17.69 -2.27 -10.99
CA GLU A 96 16.43 -2.92 -10.57
C GLU A 96 16.62 -4.44 -10.48
N PRO A 97 17.38 -4.94 -9.50
CA PRO A 97 17.74 -6.34 -9.42
C PRO A 97 16.55 -7.29 -9.22
N TYR A 98 15.38 -6.79 -8.77
CA TYR A 98 14.18 -7.60 -8.64
C TYR A 98 12.89 -6.80 -8.75
N THR A 99 11.93 -7.32 -9.52
CA THR A 99 10.52 -6.92 -9.49
C THR A 99 9.66 -8.17 -9.56
N GLY A 100 8.83 -8.38 -8.54
CA GLY A 100 7.91 -9.51 -8.47
C GLY A 100 6.53 -9.08 -8.02
N ASN A 101 5.51 -9.65 -8.66
CA ASN A 101 4.10 -9.41 -8.36
C ASN A 101 3.42 -10.69 -7.90
N ASP A 102 2.41 -10.56 -7.04
CA ASP A 102 1.65 -11.69 -6.48
C ASP A 102 2.54 -12.83 -5.94
N LEU A 103 3.49 -12.44 -5.09
CA LEU A 103 4.48 -13.34 -4.50
C LEU A 103 3.82 -14.43 -3.67
N ARG A 104 4.23 -15.67 -3.94
CA ARG A 104 3.86 -16.85 -3.17
C ARG A 104 4.91 -17.20 -2.14
N SER A 105 4.53 -18.05 -1.19
CA SER A 105 5.44 -18.52 -0.16
C SER A 105 6.66 -19.19 -0.79
N GLY A 106 7.85 -18.82 -0.30
CA GLY A 106 9.10 -19.32 -0.85
C GLY A 106 10.29 -18.51 -0.35
N MET A 107 11.48 -18.97 -0.73
CA MET A 107 12.74 -18.33 -0.41
C MET A 107 13.60 -18.27 -1.67
N PHE A 108 14.20 -17.12 -1.94
CA PHE A 108 15.05 -16.90 -3.10
C PHE A 108 16.14 -15.88 -2.78
N THR A 109 17.09 -15.75 -3.71
CA THR A 109 18.21 -14.81 -3.58
C THR A 109 18.26 -13.83 -4.73
N VAL A 110 18.68 -12.61 -4.42
CA VAL A 110 18.91 -11.53 -5.39
C VAL A 110 20.31 -10.97 -5.15
N THR A 111 21.13 -10.91 -6.19
CA THR A 111 22.49 -10.31 -6.10
C THR A 111 22.45 -8.89 -6.65
N VAL A 112 23.05 -7.93 -5.94
CA VAL A 112 23.13 -6.55 -6.41
C VAL A 112 24.38 -6.31 -7.26
N SER A 113 24.24 -5.51 -8.32
CA SER A 113 25.31 -5.28 -9.30
C SER A 113 26.22 -4.08 -8.98
N GLU A 114 25.82 -3.24 -8.03
CA GLU A 114 26.52 -2.00 -7.67
C GLU A 114 26.42 -1.73 -6.16
N SER A 115 27.34 -0.90 -5.64
CA SER A 115 27.22 -0.39 -4.29
C SER A 115 26.29 0.83 -4.29
N ASP A 116 25.22 0.78 -3.52
CA ASP A 116 24.18 1.81 -3.51
C ASP A 116 23.26 1.67 -2.28
N ASP A 117 22.44 2.68 -2.02
CA ASP A 117 21.26 2.56 -1.16
C ASP A 117 20.11 1.97 -1.96
N TYR A 118 19.71 0.74 -1.61
CA TYR A 118 18.61 0.06 -2.25
C TYR A 118 17.29 0.34 -1.56
N ILE A 119 16.27 0.68 -2.34
CA ILE A 119 14.89 0.88 -1.90
C ILE A 119 14.09 -0.40 -2.18
N PHE A 120 13.53 -0.98 -1.12
CA PHE A 120 12.65 -2.13 -1.14
C PHE A 120 11.21 -1.64 -1.06
N ARG A 121 10.50 -1.61 -2.19
CA ARG A 121 9.09 -1.20 -2.26
C ARG A 121 8.19 -2.41 -2.14
N ILE A 122 7.38 -2.44 -1.08
CA ILE A 122 6.36 -3.47 -0.85
C ILE A 122 4.98 -2.89 -1.13
N THR A 123 4.14 -3.62 -1.86
CA THR A 123 2.73 -3.29 -2.09
C THR A 123 1.87 -4.46 -1.67
N GLY A 124 0.85 -4.19 -0.85
CA GLY A 124 -0.16 -5.16 -0.45
C GLY A 124 -1.53 -4.82 -1.03
N LYS A 125 -2.27 -5.84 -1.48
CA LYS A 125 -3.72 -5.74 -1.72
C LYS A 125 -4.42 -6.80 -0.88
N SER A 126 -5.07 -6.36 0.21
CA SER A 126 -5.63 -7.25 1.25
C SER A 126 -4.61 -8.29 1.73
N ALA A 127 -3.35 -7.91 1.78
CA ALA A 127 -2.22 -8.80 1.97
C ALA A 127 -2.13 -9.27 3.43
N THR A 128 -2.01 -10.57 3.62
CA THR A 128 -1.69 -11.17 4.92
C THR A 128 -0.51 -12.11 4.75
N GLY A 129 0.54 -11.91 5.56
CA GLY A 129 1.78 -12.66 5.41
C GLY A 129 2.98 -11.96 6.02
N LYS A 130 4.16 -12.44 5.63
CA LYS A 130 5.44 -11.94 6.10
C LYS A 130 6.46 -11.92 4.97
N VAL A 131 7.27 -10.86 4.91
CA VAL A 131 8.45 -10.79 4.06
C VAL A 131 9.66 -10.51 4.95
N THR A 132 10.70 -11.33 4.82
CA THR A 132 11.97 -11.13 5.51
C THR A 132 13.06 -10.94 4.48
N VAL A 133 13.85 -9.89 4.63
CA VAL A 133 15.00 -9.59 3.77
C VAL A 133 16.25 -9.58 4.63
N LYS A 134 17.29 -10.29 4.19
CA LYS A 134 18.60 -10.32 4.85
C LYS A 134 19.71 -10.20 3.82
N ASN A 135 20.65 -9.30 4.05
CA ASN A 135 21.94 -9.32 3.38
C ASN A 135 22.78 -10.44 3.99
N VAL A 136 23.08 -11.47 3.19
CA VAL A 136 23.92 -12.61 3.60
C VAL A 136 25.38 -12.44 3.17
N GLY A 137 25.73 -11.24 2.70
CA GLY A 137 27.06 -10.87 2.20
C GLY A 137 27.26 -11.25 0.72
N GLY A 138 28.35 -10.76 0.14
CA GLY A 138 28.82 -11.19 -1.18
C GLY A 138 29.84 -12.32 -1.09
N ILE A 139 29.97 -13.10 -2.18
CA ILE A 139 31.18 -13.90 -2.39
C ILE A 139 32.31 -12.90 -2.58
N ALA A 140 33.25 -12.83 -1.64
CA ALA A 140 34.46 -12.04 -1.80
C ALA A 140 35.13 -12.47 -3.12
N GLY A 141 35.11 -11.57 -4.10
CA GLY A 141 35.85 -11.73 -5.35
C GLY A 141 37.34 -11.57 -5.13
#